data_AF-A0A2K9NU71-F1
#
_entry.id   AF-A0A2K9NU71-F1
#
_cell.length_a   1.000
_cell.length_b   1.000
_cell.length_c   1.000
_cell.angle_alpha   90.00
_cell.angle_beta   90.00
_cell.angle_gamma   90.00
#
_symmetry.space_group_name_H-M   'P 1'
#
loop_
_entity.id
_entity.type
_entity.pdbx_description
1 polymer ?
#
loop_
_entity_poly.entity_id
_entity_poly.type
_entity_poly.pdbx_seq_one_letter_code
_entity_poly.pdbx_strand_id
1 'polypeptide(L)'
;MKIQFISPESTYSEVQELRAHTDCVLIDQKKLNQKDQSDSFQVDDENFDIKKQPLRLIAISLHDLKPHWGVFNDRFKRNTMVISFDDEIQDNPRIVRFLEERGVALLMCKRNKKGLLDYEGLLRSLTSLKFSSILVEDNIDLIEELTPWA
;
A
#
# COMPACT_ATOMS: atom_id res chain seq x y z
N MET A 1 -7.44 -14.87 -17.89
CA MET A 1 -6.45 -15.65 -17.11
C MET A 1 -6.95 -15.66 -15.68
N LYS A 2 -7.36 -16.81 -15.14
CA LYS A 2 -7.80 -16.92 -13.74
C LYS A 2 -6.55 -17.02 -12.87
N ILE A 3 -6.38 -16.08 -11.94
CA ILE A 3 -5.38 -16.21 -10.88
C ILE A 3 -5.87 -17.35 -9.99
N GLN A 4 -5.11 -18.43 -9.92
CA GLN A 4 -5.41 -19.58 -9.07
C GLN A 4 -4.61 -19.39 -7.78
N PHE A 5 -5.30 -19.04 -6.70
CA PHE A 5 -4.70 -19.01 -5.37
C PHE A 5 -4.31 -20.44 -4.99
N ILE A 6 -3.07 -20.63 -4.51
CA ILE A 6 -2.60 -21.92 -4.00
C ILE A 6 -3.29 -22.22 -2.65
N SER A 7 -3.63 -21.16 -1.90
CA SER A 7 -4.34 -21.24 -0.63
C SER A 7 -5.83 -21.50 -0.84
N PRO A 8 -6.48 -22.29 0.04
CA PRO A 8 -7.93 -22.52 -0.01
C PRO A 8 -8.71 -21.21 0.11
N GLU A 9 -9.95 -21.18 -0.40
CA GLU A 9 -10.83 -19.99 -0.37
C GLU A 9 -11.01 -19.40 1.05
N SER A 10 -10.88 -20.22 2.10
CA SER A 10 -10.89 -19.78 3.49
C SER A 10 -9.78 -18.77 3.81
N THR A 11 -8.60 -18.91 3.21
CA THR A 11 -7.48 -17.98 3.42
C THR A 11 -7.74 -16.61 2.81
N TYR A 12 -8.56 -16.52 1.75
CA TYR A 12 -8.99 -15.23 1.20
C TYR A 12 -9.91 -14.50 2.19
N SER A 13 -10.84 -15.22 2.81
CA SER A 13 -11.74 -14.67 3.83
C SER A 13 -10.96 -14.16 5.04
N GLU A 14 -9.95 -14.89 5.50
CA GLU A 14 -9.09 -14.48 6.63
C GLU A 14 -8.32 -13.20 6.34
N VAL A 15 -7.72 -13.07 5.14
CA VAL A 15 -7.01 -11.85 4.75
C VAL A 15 -7.97 -10.66 4.64
N GLN A 16 -9.18 -10.86 4.13
CA GLN A 16 -10.19 -9.81 4.07
C GLN A 16 -10.65 -9.39 5.47
N GLU A 17 -10.81 -10.33 6.40
CA GLU A 17 -11.12 -10.03 7.79
C GLU A 17 -10.02 -9.21 8.47
N LEU A 18 -8.74 -9.55 8.25
CA LEU A 18 -7.61 -8.78 8.76
C LEU A 18 -7.60 -7.36 8.19
N ARG A 19 -7.87 -7.19 6.90
CA ARG A 19 -7.99 -5.86 6.28
C ARG A 19 -9.13 -5.04 6.88
N ALA A 20 -10.27 -5.65 7.18
CA ALA A 20 -11.41 -4.98 7.80
C ALA A 20 -11.07 -4.40 9.19
N HIS A 21 -10.11 -5.01 9.88
CA HIS A 21 -9.71 -4.65 11.25
C HIS A 21 -8.38 -3.90 11.33
N THR A 22 -7.82 -3.47 10.20
CA THR A 22 -6.58 -2.69 10.16
C THR A 22 -6.81 -1.28 9.65
N ASP A 23 -5.96 -0.35 10.10
CA ASP A 23 -6.02 1.03 9.65
C ASP A 23 -5.42 1.20 8.25
N CYS A 24 -4.37 0.44 7.98
CA CYS A 24 -3.57 0.53 6.76
C CYS A 24 -3.22 -0.85 6.22
N VAL A 25 -3.12 -0.97 4.90
CA VAL A 25 -2.53 -2.12 4.21
C VAL A 25 -1.34 -1.62 3.40
N LEU A 26 -0.16 -2.17 3.65
CA LEU A 26 1.03 -1.90 2.85
C LEU A 26 1.11 -2.87 1.68
N ILE A 27 1.12 -2.30 0.47
CA ILE A 27 1.06 -3.02 -0.79
C ILE A 27 2.42 -2.94 -1.48
N ASP A 28 2.99 -4.10 -1.81
CA ASP A 28 4.20 -4.21 -2.62
C ASP A 28 3.90 -3.88 -4.10
N GLN A 29 4.82 -3.16 -4.75
CA GLN A 29 4.80 -2.85 -6.18
C GLN A 29 4.61 -4.09 -7.07
N LYS A 30 5.17 -5.25 -6.69
CA LYS A 30 5.02 -6.51 -7.43
C LYS A 30 3.56 -6.93 -7.57
N LYS A 31 2.72 -6.68 -6.56
CA LYS A 31 1.27 -6.95 -6.65
C LYS A 31 0.57 -6.02 -7.63
N LEU A 32 0.97 -4.75 -7.70
CA LEU A 32 0.40 -3.77 -8.62
C LEU A 32 0.71 -4.09 -10.10
N ASN A 33 1.79 -4.80 -10.36
CA ASN A 33 2.17 -5.24 -11.71
C ASN A 33 1.37 -6.47 -12.20
N GLN A 34 0.69 -7.19 -11.32
CA GLN A 34 -0.23 -8.25 -11.71
C GLN A 34 -1.54 -7.59 -12.19
N LYS A 35 -1.92 -7.79 -13.46
CA LYS A 35 -3.07 -7.12 -14.11
C LYS A 35 -4.33 -7.11 -13.22
N ASP A 36 -4.95 -5.93 -13.10
CA ASP A 36 -6.27 -5.66 -12.47
C ASP A 36 -6.42 -6.07 -11.00
N GLN A 37 -5.59 -5.49 -10.12
CA GLN A 37 -5.67 -5.71 -8.67
C GLN A 37 -6.30 -4.55 -7.87
N SER A 38 -7.02 -3.60 -8.49
CA SER A 38 -7.75 -2.61 -7.66
C SER A 38 -8.77 -3.25 -6.73
N ASP A 39 -9.40 -4.33 -7.19
CA ASP A 39 -10.44 -5.04 -6.44
C ASP A 39 -9.85 -5.99 -5.40
N SER A 40 -8.59 -6.42 -5.58
CA SER A 40 -7.94 -7.32 -4.64
C SER A 40 -7.46 -6.66 -3.36
N PHE A 41 -7.64 -5.34 -3.20
CA PHE A 41 -7.38 -4.60 -1.95
C PHE A 41 -8.64 -3.95 -1.37
N GLN A 42 -9.80 -4.23 -1.98
CA GLN A 42 -11.08 -3.84 -1.44
C GLN A 42 -11.53 -4.91 -0.47
N VAL A 43 -12.09 -4.47 0.64
CA VAL A 43 -12.78 -5.36 1.55
C VAL A 43 -14.27 -5.31 1.20
N ASP A 44 -14.88 -6.49 1.09
CA ASP A 44 -16.25 -6.62 0.61
C ASP A 44 -17.27 -6.26 1.69
N ASP A 45 -18.00 -5.16 1.48
CA ASP A 45 -18.99 -4.64 2.44
C ASP A 45 -20.17 -5.60 2.66
N GLU A 46 -20.43 -6.55 1.74
CA GLU A 46 -21.56 -7.50 1.88
C GLU A 46 -21.26 -8.63 2.87
N ASN A 47 -19.97 -8.95 3.06
CA ASN A 47 -19.53 -10.14 3.80
C ASN A 47 -18.93 -9.81 5.18
N PHE A 48 -18.60 -8.55 5.44
CA PHE A 48 -17.99 -8.09 6.69
C PHE A 48 -18.72 -6.82 7.19
N ASP A 49 -18.86 -6.62 8.51
CA ASP A 49 -19.44 -5.38 9.08
C ASP A 49 -18.42 -4.22 9.01
N ILE A 50 -18.10 -3.81 7.78
CA ILE A 50 -17.01 -2.87 7.50
C ILE A 50 -17.53 -1.44 7.62
N LYS A 51 -17.02 -0.72 8.61
CA LYS A 51 -17.32 0.71 8.78
C LYS A 51 -16.44 1.60 7.90
N LYS A 52 -15.29 1.10 7.43
CA LYS A 52 -14.30 1.88 6.67
C LYS A 52 -13.32 0.97 5.92
N GLN A 53 -12.97 1.35 4.69
CA GLN A 53 -11.87 0.74 3.93
C GLN A 53 -10.50 1.13 4.54
N PRO A 54 -9.53 0.21 4.67
CA PRO A 54 -8.21 0.54 5.17
C PRO A 54 -7.45 1.44 4.19
N LEU A 55 -6.59 2.32 4.71
CA LEU A 55 -5.72 3.16 3.88
C LEU A 55 -4.73 2.27 3.12
N ARG A 56 -4.63 2.45 1.81
CA ARG A 56 -3.66 1.74 0.98
C ARG A 56 -2.34 2.47 0.98
N LEU A 57 -1.32 1.90 1.61
CA LEU A 57 0.06 2.40 1.57
C LEU A 57 0.80 1.72 0.42
N ILE A 58 1.39 2.51 -0.48
CA ILE A 58 2.14 1.99 -1.63
C ILE A 58 3.57 2.54 -1.55
N ALA A 59 4.52 1.70 -1.14
CA ALA A 59 5.94 2.04 -1.19
C ALA A 59 6.48 1.75 -2.59
N ILE A 60 6.80 2.80 -3.35
CA ILE A 60 7.26 2.66 -4.74
C ILE A 60 8.14 3.84 -5.17
N SER A 61 9.10 3.56 -6.06
CA SER A 61 9.76 4.63 -6.82
C SER A 61 8.79 5.34 -7.76
N LEU A 62 8.78 6.68 -7.76
CA LEU A 62 7.93 7.43 -8.69
C LEU A 62 8.29 7.22 -10.16
N HIS A 63 9.51 6.78 -10.46
CA HIS A 63 9.93 6.43 -11.83
C HIS A 63 9.22 5.20 -12.38
N ASP A 64 8.84 4.27 -11.50
CA ASP A 64 8.17 3.03 -11.87
C ASP A 64 6.64 3.11 -11.75
N LEU A 65 6.12 4.23 -11.23
CA LEU A 65 4.70 4.42 -11.03
C LEU A 65 3.98 4.46 -12.38
N LYS A 66 2.95 3.62 -12.52
CA LYS A 66 2.12 3.57 -13.72
C LYS A 66 0.76 4.23 -13.47
N PRO A 67 0.45 5.38 -14.11
CA PRO A 67 -0.81 6.11 -13.89
C PRO A 67 -2.10 5.31 -14.17
N HIS A 68 -2.01 4.23 -14.96
CA HIS A 68 -3.15 3.40 -15.32
C HIS A 68 -3.46 2.29 -14.30
N TRP A 69 -2.67 2.14 -13.22
CA TRP A 69 -2.99 1.15 -12.19
C TRP A 69 -4.32 1.47 -11.51
N GLY A 70 -5.12 0.41 -11.28
CA GLY A 70 -6.49 0.54 -10.78
C GLY A 70 -6.57 1.28 -9.43
N VAL A 71 -5.59 1.10 -8.55
CA VAL A 71 -5.50 1.77 -7.23
C VAL A 71 -5.50 3.31 -7.28
N PHE A 72 -5.14 3.90 -8.43
CA PHE A 72 -5.16 5.36 -8.65
C PHE A 72 -6.39 5.83 -9.45
N ASN A 73 -7.21 4.90 -9.93
CA ASN A 73 -8.32 5.17 -10.83
C ASN A 73 -9.69 4.76 -10.24
N ASP A 74 -9.71 3.82 -9.29
CA ASP A 74 -10.92 3.32 -8.66
C ASP A 74 -11.66 4.34 -7.78
N ARG A 75 -12.80 3.92 -7.21
CA ARG A 75 -13.64 4.74 -6.33
C ARG A 75 -12.98 5.06 -4.98
N PHE A 76 -11.99 4.26 -4.56
CA PHE A 76 -11.29 4.39 -3.29
C PHE A 76 -9.92 5.07 -3.41
N LYS A 77 -9.55 5.61 -4.58
CA LYS A 77 -8.26 6.27 -4.82
C LYS A 77 -7.88 7.34 -3.80
N ARG A 78 -8.86 8.01 -3.19
CA ARG A 78 -8.65 8.99 -2.11
C ARG A 78 -8.19 8.37 -0.79
N ASN A 79 -8.37 7.06 -0.65
CA ASN A 79 -7.89 6.23 0.45
C ASN A 79 -6.61 5.49 0.05
N THR A 80 -5.74 6.17 -0.69
CA THR A 80 -4.42 5.68 -1.11
C THR A 80 -3.37 6.73 -0.76
N MET A 81 -2.25 6.27 -0.26
CA MET A 81 -1.06 7.06 0.03
C MET A 81 0.16 6.40 -0.61
N VAL A 82 0.82 7.14 -1.49
CA VAL A 82 2.10 6.74 -2.06
C VAL A 82 3.21 7.17 -1.11
N ILE A 83 4.15 6.27 -0.84
CA ILE A 83 5.34 6.52 -0.04
C ILE A 83 6.52 6.57 -1.00
N SER A 84 7.23 7.70 -1.02
CA SER A 84 8.40 7.91 -1.86
C SER A 84 9.39 8.86 -1.17
N PHE A 85 10.56 9.06 -1.78
CA PHE A 85 11.66 9.82 -1.25
C PHE A 85 11.66 11.26 -1.79
N ASP A 86 12.18 12.20 -1.00
CA ASP A 86 12.21 13.64 -1.34
C ASP A 86 12.85 13.91 -2.71
N ASP A 87 13.97 13.26 -3.01
CA ASP A 87 14.67 13.34 -4.28
C ASP A 87 13.77 12.92 -5.45
N GLU A 88 13.09 11.78 -5.34
CA GLU A 88 12.17 11.30 -6.37
C GLU A 88 10.97 12.23 -6.57
N ILE A 89 10.44 12.82 -5.49
CA ILE A 89 9.32 13.76 -5.55
C ILE A 89 9.72 15.00 -6.36
N GLN A 90 10.92 15.52 -6.12
CA GLN A 90 11.44 16.68 -6.83
C GLN A 90 11.72 16.38 -8.30
N ASP A 91 12.26 15.19 -8.60
CA ASP A 91 12.60 14.77 -9.96
C ASP A 91 11.39 14.39 -10.82
N ASN A 92 10.24 14.08 -10.20
CA ASN A 92 9.04 13.59 -10.89
C ASN A 92 7.80 14.50 -10.70
N PRO A 93 7.88 15.81 -11.00
CA PRO A 93 6.78 16.74 -10.72
C PRO A 93 5.49 16.42 -11.48
N ARG A 94 5.60 15.77 -12.65
CA ARG A 94 4.42 15.31 -13.42
C ARG A 94 3.67 14.20 -12.71
N ILE A 95 4.38 13.28 -12.06
CA ILE A 95 3.77 12.18 -11.30
C ILE A 95 3.13 12.71 -10.02
N VAL A 96 3.80 13.63 -9.31
CA VAL A 96 3.25 14.30 -8.12
C VAL A 96 1.93 14.98 -8.47
N ARG A 97 1.92 15.79 -9.53
CA ARG A 97 0.69 16.46 -10.00
C ARG A 97 -0.41 15.45 -10.37
N PHE A 98 -0.06 14.35 -11.03
CA PHE A 98 -1.03 13.30 -11.32
C PHE A 98 -1.66 12.74 -10.03
N LEU A 99 -0.87 12.42 -9.01
CA LEU A 99 -1.37 11.91 -7.74
C LEU A 99 -2.29 12.91 -7.04
N GLU A 100 -1.89 14.19 -7.02
CA GLU A 100 -2.70 15.30 -6.48
C GLU A 100 -4.04 15.44 -7.20
N GLU A 101 -4.04 15.44 -8.54
CA GLU A 101 -5.26 15.50 -9.36
C GLU A 101 -6.19 14.30 -9.12
N ARG A 102 -5.64 13.16 -8.69
CA ARG A 102 -6.41 11.97 -8.29
C ARG A 102 -6.83 11.97 -6.82
N GLY A 103 -6.38 12.95 -6.04
CA GLY A 103 -6.60 13.00 -4.59
C GLY A 103 -5.89 11.87 -3.84
N VAL A 104 -4.81 11.34 -4.41
CA VAL A 104 -3.95 10.32 -3.78
C VAL A 104 -2.92 11.07 -2.93
N ALA A 105 -2.80 10.71 -1.66
CA ALA A 105 -1.83 11.33 -0.77
C ALA A 105 -0.41 10.90 -1.12
N LEU A 106 0.56 11.77 -0.85
CA LEU A 106 1.98 11.48 -1.00
C LEU A 106 2.65 11.70 0.35
N LEU A 107 3.30 10.66 0.87
CA LEU A 107 4.09 10.71 2.08
C LEU A 107 5.57 10.66 1.71
N MET A 108 6.28 11.72 2.06
CA MET A 108 7.72 11.81 1.89
C MET A 108 8.42 11.06 3.03
N CYS A 109 9.28 10.12 2.68
CA CYS A 109 10.08 9.36 3.62
C CYS A 109 11.58 9.55 3.36
N LYS A 110 12.38 9.16 4.37
CA LYS A 110 13.84 9.16 4.27
C LYS A 110 14.33 7.77 3.88
N ARG A 111 15.53 7.73 3.32
CA ARG A 111 16.29 6.49 3.16
C ARG A 111 17.05 6.17 4.45
N ASN A 112 17.15 4.88 4.79
CA ASN A 112 18.04 4.39 5.82
C ASN A 112 19.51 4.41 5.32
N LYS A 113 20.45 3.98 6.18
CA LYS A 113 21.89 3.95 5.83
C LYS A 113 22.24 3.05 4.65
N LYS A 114 21.35 2.12 4.25
CA LYS A 114 21.51 1.22 3.11
C LYS A 114 20.86 1.77 1.83
N GLY A 115 20.30 2.98 1.87
CA GLY A 115 19.59 3.57 0.73
C GLY A 115 18.16 3.05 0.53
N LEU A 116 17.68 2.18 1.42
CA LEU A 116 16.33 1.61 1.41
C LEU A 116 15.36 2.49 2.21
N LEU A 117 14.07 2.18 2.18
CA LEU A 117 13.07 2.92 2.96
C LEU A 117 13.37 2.85 4.47
N ASP A 118 13.37 3.99 5.15
CA ASP A 118 13.44 4.05 6.62
C ASP A 118 12.07 3.68 7.21
N TYR A 119 11.88 2.38 7.46
CA TYR A 119 10.62 1.87 7.99
C TYR A 119 10.34 2.34 9.42
N GLU A 120 11.36 2.56 10.24
CA GLU A 120 11.16 3.12 11.59
C GLU A 120 10.59 4.54 11.49
N GLY A 121 11.16 5.37 10.61
CA GLY A 121 10.65 6.71 10.31
C GLY A 121 9.24 6.70 9.74
N LEU A 122 8.92 5.75 8.85
CA LEU A 122 7.58 5.54 8.31
C LEU A 122 6.57 5.20 9.42
N LEU A 123 6.87 4.22 10.28
CA LEU A 123 6.00 3.80 11.37
C LEU A 123 5.74 4.93 12.36
N ARG A 124 6.77 5.72 12.70
CA ARG A 124 6.62 6.93 13.53
C ARG A 124 5.70 7.96 12.87
N SER A 125 5.84 8.16 11.56
CA SER A 125 4.98 9.08 10.80
C SER A 125 3.52 8.62 10.82
N LEU A 126 3.28 7.34 10.54
CA LEU A 126 1.93 6.74 10.57
C LEU A 126 1.29 6.81 11.97
N THR A 127 2.07 6.55 13.02
CA THR A 127 1.60 6.69 14.41
C THR A 127 1.21 8.14 14.74
N SER A 128 1.97 9.12 14.25
CA SER A 128 1.63 10.54 14.45
C SER A 128 0.33 10.95 13.74
N LEU A 129 0.02 10.28 12.62
CA LEU A 129 -1.26 10.39 11.89
C LEU A 129 -2.40 9.55 12.51
N LYS A 130 -2.18 8.95 13.68
CA LYS A 130 -3.15 8.14 14.44
C LYS A 130 -3.51 6.80 13.79
N PHE A 131 -2.66 6.27 12.91
CA PHE A 131 -2.75 4.88 12.49
C PHE A 131 -2.10 3.98 13.55
N SER A 132 -2.81 2.94 13.95
CA SER A 132 -2.45 2.04 15.04
C SER A 132 -2.10 0.63 14.56
N SER A 133 -2.50 0.26 13.34
CA SER A 133 -2.29 -1.06 12.78
C SER A 133 -1.98 -1.01 11.29
N ILE A 134 -1.07 -1.87 10.85
CA ILE A 134 -0.68 -2.02 9.45
C ILE A 134 -0.64 -3.50 9.13
N LEU A 135 -1.39 -3.91 8.11
CA LEU A 135 -1.25 -5.22 7.49
C LEU A 135 -0.17 -5.12 6.40
N VAL A 136 0.89 -5.92 6.51
CA VAL A 136 1.94 -6.01 5.49
C VAL A 136 1.67 -7.21 4.61
N GLU A 137 1.50 -6.98 3.32
CA GLU A 137 1.19 -8.04 2.36
C GLU A 137 2.32 -8.23 1.34
N ASP A 138 2.93 -9.42 1.36
CA ASP A 138 3.94 -9.89 0.40
C ASP A 138 5.13 -8.93 0.18
N ASN A 139 5.51 -8.17 1.22
CA ASN A 139 6.73 -7.37 1.23
C ASN A 139 7.81 -8.08 2.04
N ILE A 140 8.51 -9.02 1.40
CA ILE A 140 9.55 -9.85 2.04
C ILE A 140 10.65 -8.99 2.65
N ASP A 141 11.11 -7.96 1.95
CA ASP A 141 12.20 -7.09 2.42
C ASP A 141 11.82 -6.37 3.73
N LEU A 142 10.56 -5.92 3.85
CA LEU A 142 10.05 -5.35 5.09
C LEU A 142 9.90 -6.41 6.18
N ILE A 143 9.38 -7.60 5.85
CA ILE A 143 9.21 -8.68 6.82
C ILE A 143 10.58 -9.04 7.41
N GLU A 144 11.60 -9.22 6.58
CA GLU A 144 12.98 -9.50 7.02
C GLU A 144 13.55 -8.38 7.91
N GLU A 145 13.25 -7.11 7.62
CA GLU A 145 13.70 -5.97 8.44
C GLU A 145 12.96 -5.87 9.78
N LEU A 146 11.66 -6.20 9.82
CA LEU A 146 10.84 -6.13 11.04
C LEU A 146 10.93 -7.39 11.91
N THR A 147 11.31 -8.53 11.33
CA THR A 147 11.52 -9.80 12.05
C THR A 147 12.96 -10.26 11.89
N PRO A 148 13.94 -9.63 12.57
CA PRO A 148 15.36 -9.99 12.44
C PRO A 148 15.73 -11.37 13.01
N TRP A 149 14.75 -12.22 13.33
CA TRP A 149 14.89 -13.55 13.94
C TRP A 149 14.11 -14.65 13.20
N ALA A 150 13.52 -14.36 12.03
CA ALA A 150 12.80 -15.32 11.20
C ALA A 150 13.75 -16.14 10.31
#